data_AF-A0A257ZHY0-F1
#
_entry.id   AF-A0A257ZHY0-F1
#
_cell.length_a   1.000
_cell.length_b   1.000
_cell.length_c   1.000
_cell.angle_alpha   90.00
_cell.angle_beta   90.00
_cell.angle_gamma   90.00
#
_symmetry.space_group_name_H-M   'P 1'
#
loop_
_entity.id
_entity.type
_entity.pdbx_description
1 polymer ?
#
loop_
_entity_poly.entity_id
_entity_poly.type
_entity_poly.pdbx_seq_one_letter_code
_entity_poly.pdbx_strand_id
1 'polypeptide(L)'
;YQAETRTALRVVEFEDGRTKFNPLAALGPAEIEGWMRAHALPEHPLKKFGFLSVGCMPCTSRVAPGEDSRSGRWRGQAKTECGIHVSRTDAK
;
A
#
# COMPACT_ATOMS: atom_id res chain seq x y z
N TYR A 1 -2.18 -6.39 0.20
CA TYR A 1 -2.88 -5.13 -0.14
C TYR A 1 -2.41 -3.97 0.73
N GLN A 2 -2.10 -4.18 2.01
CA GLN A 2 -1.33 -3.24 2.84
C GLN A 2 -0.01 -3.90 3.27
N ALA A 3 0.95 -3.10 3.74
CA ALA A 3 2.17 -3.63 4.39
C ALA A 3 1.84 -4.04 5.82
N GLU A 4 2.61 -4.99 6.38
CA GLU A 4 2.51 -5.39 7.79
C GLU A 4 2.60 -4.21 8.76
N THR A 5 3.41 -3.20 8.41
CA THR A 5 3.57 -1.95 9.19
C THR A 5 2.28 -1.13 9.34
N ARG A 6 1.23 -1.44 8.56
CA ARG A 6 -0.06 -0.76 8.60
C ARG A 6 -1.17 -1.58 9.24
N THR A 7 -0.84 -2.70 9.89
CA THR A 7 -1.84 -3.53 10.58
C THR A 7 -2.55 -2.76 11.71
N ALA A 8 -1.89 -1.76 12.30
CA ALA A 8 -2.46 -0.90 13.34
C ALA A 8 -3.06 0.43 12.81
N LEU A 9 -3.28 0.55 11.50
CA LEU A 9 -3.77 1.79 10.90
C LEU A 9 -5.18 2.12 11.38
N ARG A 10 -5.38 3.32 11.92
CA ARG A 10 -6.70 3.78 12.38
C ARG A 10 -7.55 4.22 11.20
N VAL A 11 -8.86 4.07 11.31
CA VAL A 11 -9.82 4.58 10.32
C VAL A 11 -9.75 6.11 10.22
N VAL A 12 -9.48 6.80 11.33
CA VAL A 12 -9.30 8.25 11.38
C VAL A 12 -8.00 8.59 12.10
N GLU A 13 -7.17 9.40 11.46
CA GLU A 13 -5.90 9.90 11.99
C GLU A 13 -5.85 11.43 11.88
N PHE A 14 -5.20 12.08 12.84
CA PHE A 14 -4.98 13.52 12.84
C PHE A 14 -3.48 13.79 12.79
N GLU A 15 -3.01 14.44 11.73
CA GLU A 15 -1.58 14.61 11.47
C GLU A 15 -1.31 15.88 10.65
N ASP A 16 -0.36 16.70 11.10
CA ASP A 16 0.02 17.98 10.48
C ASP A 16 -1.18 18.90 10.16
N GLY A 17 -2.16 18.97 11.07
CA GLY A 17 -3.39 19.76 10.87
C GLY A 17 -4.34 19.19 9.83
N ARG A 18 -4.12 17.96 9.35
CA ARG A 18 -5.01 17.24 8.42
C ARG A 18 -5.68 16.08 9.12
N THR A 19 -6.92 15.81 8.71
CA THR A 19 -7.63 14.59 9.09
C THR A 19 -7.53 13.59 7.93
N LYS A 20 -6.92 12.42 8.18
CA LYS A 20 -6.79 11.32 7.22
C LYS A 20 -7.87 10.28 7.52
N PHE A 21 -8.60 9.87 6.49
CA PHE A 21 -9.60 8.81 6.56
C PHE A 21 -9.12 7.59 5.79
N ASN A 22 -9.01 6.44 6.47
CA ASN A 22 -8.62 5.15 5.90
C ASN A 22 -9.84 4.20 5.94
N PRO A 23 -10.87 4.39 5.10
CA PRO A 23 -12.12 3.63 5.18
C PRO A 23 -11.94 2.13 4.91
N LEU A 24 -10.83 1.76 4.25
CA LEU A 24 -10.50 0.37 3.93
C LEU A 24 -9.53 -0.26 4.94
N ALA A 25 -9.23 0.41 6.07
CA ALA A 25 -8.23 -0.07 7.04
C ALA A 25 -8.59 -1.44 7.65
N ALA A 26 -9.88 -1.74 7.80
CA ALA A 26 -10.36 -3.00 8.35
C ALA A 26 -10.50 -4.12 7.31
N LEU A 27 -10.42 -3.81 6.01
CA LEU A 27 -10.66 -4.80 4.95
C LEU A 27 -9.41 -5.61 4.65
N GLY A 28 -9.57 -6.93 4.67
CA GLY A 28 -8.55 -7.88 4.24
C GLY A 28 -8.42 -7.98 2.72
N PRO A 29 -7.32 -8.62 2.25
CA PRO A 29 -7.10 -8.90 0.83
C PRO A 29 -8.29 -9.52 0.09
N ALA A 30 -8.90 -10.55 0.67
CA ALA A 30 -9.98 -11.29 0.05
C ALA A 30 -11.27 -10.44 -0.07
N GLU A 31 -11.54 -9.58 0.89
CA GLU A 31 -12.70 -8.68 0.88
C GLU A 31 -12.55 -7.61 -0.20
N ILE A 32 -11.35 -7.02 -0.33
CA ILE A 32 -11.04 -6.06 -1.39
C ILE A 32 -11.22 -6.71 -2.76
N GLU A 33 -10.67 -7.91 -2.95
CA GLU A 33 -10.82 -8.66 -4.20
C GLU A 33 -12.27 -9.04 -4.52
N GLY A 34 -13.03 -9.44 -3.50
CA GLY A 34 -14.46 -9.71 -3.62
C GLY A 34 -15.22 -8.47 -4.09
N TRP A 35 -14.95 -7.32 -3.48
CA TRP A 35 -15.53 -6.04 -3.87
C TRP A 35 -15.19 -5.65 -5.30
N MET A 36 -13.93 -5.77 -5.70
CA MET A 36 -13.49 -5.48 -7.08
C MET A 36 -14.22 -6.35 -8.10
N ARG A 37 -14.36 -7.66 -7.84
CA ARG A 37 -15.08 -8.58 -8.73
C ARG A 37 -16.57 -8.27 -8.81
N ALA A 38 -17.22 -8.04 -7.66
CA ALA A 38 -18.64 -7.73 -7.59
C ALA A 38 -19.02 -6.46 -8.36
N HIS A 39 -18.08 -5.52 -8.49
CA HIS A 39 -18.29 -4.23 -9.16
C HIS A 39 -17.58 -4.13 -10.52
N ALA A 40 -17.07 -5.25 -11.05
CA ALA A 40 -16.35 -5.31 -12.32
C ALA A 40 -15.22 -4.27 -12.45
N LEU A 41 -14.50 -4.00 -11.34
CA LEU A 41 -13.40 -3.04 -11.35
C LEU A 41 -12.16 -3.64 -12.03
N PRO A 42 -11.57 -2.95 -13.01
CA PRO A 42 -10.37 -3.44 -13.68
C PRO A 42 -9.17 -3.43 -12.72
N GLU A 43 -8.35 -4.47 -12.80
CA GLU A 43 -7.07 -4.48 -12.10
C GLU A 43 -6.03 -3.63 -12.85
N HIS A 44 -5.03 -3.14 -12.11
CA HIS A 44 -3.91 -2.48 -12.74
C HIS A 44 -3.16 -3.47 -13.67
N PRO A 45 -2.87 -3.11 -14.94
CA PRO A 45 -2.28 -4.05 -15.91
C PRO A 45 -0.95 -4.68 -15.48
N LEU A 46 -0.18 -4.01 -14.63
CA LEU A 46 1.09 -4.52 -14.11
C LEU A 46 0.93 -5.63 -13.05
N LYS A 47 -0.25 -5.79 -12.43
CA LYS A 47 -0.48 -6.83 -11.42
C LYS A 47 -0.22 -8.22 -11.99
N LYS A 48 -0.65 -8.49 -13.23
CA LYS A 48 -0.41 -9.77 -13.93
C LYS A 48 1.07 -10.07 -14.22
N PHE A 49 1.93 -9.05 -14.14
CA PHE A 49 3.38 -9.20 -14.29
C PHE A 49 4.09 -9.29 -12.94
N GLY A 50 3.36 -9.42 -11.82
CA GLY A 50 3.93 -9.57 -10.48
C GLY A 50 4.23 -8.26 -9.75
N PHE A 51 3.72 -7.12 -10.25
CA PHE A 51 3.83 -5.84 -9.54
C PHE A 51 2.62 -5.65 -8.61
N LEU A 52 2.72 -6.14 -7.37
CA LEU A 52 1.62 -6.14 -6.40
C LEU A 52 1.43 -4.80 -5.67
N SER A 53 2.42 -3.92 -5.70
CA SER A 53 2.35 -2.55 -5.19
C SER A 53 3.11 -1.61 -6.12
N VAL A 54 2.43 -0.63 -6.71
CA VAL A 54 2.95 0.22 -7.79
C VAL A 54 3.16 1.66 -7.29
N GLY A 55 4.27 2.28 -7.67
CA GLY A 55 4.50 3.73 -7.52
C GLY A 55 5.57 4.20 -8.50
N CYS A 56 6.58 4.98 -8.07
CA CYS A 56 7.66 5.42 -8.99
C CYS A 56 8.39 4.25 -9.68
N MET A 57 8.69 4.42 -10.98
CA MET A 57 9.37 3.42 -11.82
C MET A 57 10.66 2.87 -11.20
N PRO A 58 11.64 3.69 -10.74
CA PRO A 58 12.88 3.15 -10.17
C PRO A 58 12.69 2.54 -8.77
N CYS A 59 11.54 2.74 -8.14
CA CYS A 59 11.27 2.35 -6.76
C CYS A 59 10.37 1.10 -6.66
N THR A 60 10.02 0.49 -7.80
CA THR A 60 9.03 -0.58 -7.88
C THR A 60 9.60 -1.76 -8.66
N SER A 61 9.58 -2.93 -8.03
CA SER A 61 10.01 -4.20 -8.62
C SER A 61 8.91 -5.25 -8.49
N ARG A 62 9.07 -6.38 -9.20
CA ARG A 62 8.19 -7.54 -9.04
C ARG A 62 8.36 -8.14 -7.65
N VAL A 63 7.31 -8.81 -7.19
CA VAL A 63 7.26 -9.54 -5.93
C VAL A 63 7.37 -11.03 -6.23
N ALA A 64 8.20 -11.75 -5.47
CA ALA A 64 8.33 -13.20 -5.61
C ALA A 64 7.13 -13.92 -4.93
N PRO A 65 6.81 -15.16 -5.32
CA PRO A 65 5.77 -15.92 -4.63
C PRO A 65 6.05 -16.03 -3.12
N GLY A 66 5.08 -15.67 -2.30
CA GLY A 66 5.18 -15.71 -0.83
C GLY A 66 5.83 -14.47 -0.18
N GLU A 67 6.41 -13.55 -0.94
CA GLU A 67 6.86 -12.26 -0.40
C GLU A 67 5.65 -11.35 -0.06
N ASP A 68 5.86 -10.40 0.87
CA ASP A 68 4.86 -9.38 1.16
C ASP A 68 4.54 -8.54 -0.09
N SER A 69 3.27 -8.16 -0.23
CA SER A 69 2.76 -7.42 -1.39
C SER A 69 3.48 -6.08 -1.63
N ARG A 70 4.08 -5.47 -0.60
CA ARG A 70 4.87 -4.23 -0.70
C ARG A 70 6.38 -4.47 -0.73
N SER A 71 6.89 -5.70 -0.63
CA SER A 71 8.33 -6.00 -0.73
C SER A 71 8.96 -5.55 -2.06
N GLY A 72 8.16 -5.38 -3.11
CA GLY A 72 8.60 -4.82 -4.38
C GLY A 72 8.95 -3.32 -4.32
N ARG A 73 8.49 -2.60 -3.29
CA ARG A 73 8.74 -1.16 -3.09
C ARG A 73 10.08 -0.97 -2.38
N TRP A 74 10.92 -0.08 -2.90
CA TRP A 74 12.21 0.28 -2.30
C TRP A 74 13.11 -0.93 -1.95
N ARG A 75 13.07 -1.98 -2.78
CA ARG A 75 13.86 -3.21 -2.58
C ARG A 75 15.34 -2.87 -2.38
N GLY A 76 15.92 -3.38 -1.30
CA GLY A 76 17.31 -3.13 -0.92
C GLY A 76 17.57 -1.77 -0.26
N GLN A 77 16.51 -0.99 0.07
CA GLN A 77 16.62 0.25 0.83
C GLN A 77 16.00 0.09 2.23
N ALA A 78 16.42 0.92 3.18
CA ALA A 78 15.84 0.98 4.53
C ALA A 78 14.45 1.67 4.59
N LYS A 79 13.89 2.06 3.44
CA LYS A 79 12.65 2.83 3.35
C LYS A 79 11.43 1.90 3.32
N THR A 80 10.53 2.09 4.28
CA THR A 80 9.32 1.28 4.42
C THR A 80 8.04 2.05 4.05
N GLU A 81 8.05 3.38 4.17
CA GLU A 81 6.88 4.22 3.94
C GLU A 81 7.15 5.42 3.02
N CYS A 82 6.14 5.80 2.25
CA CYS A 82 6.23 6.94 1.35
C CYS A 82 6.12 8.27 2.12
N GLY A 83 6.82 9.30 1.63
CA GLY A 83 6.79 10.64 2.23
C GLY A 83 5.40 11.30 2.28
N ILE A 84 4.44 10.78 1.51
CA ILE A 84 3.03 11.25 1.57
C ILE A 84 2.31 10.81 2.86
N HIS A 85 2.87 9.85 3.59
CA HIS A 85 2.26 9.29 4.80
C HIS A 85 3.03 9.62 6.08
N VAL A 86 4.28 10.06 5.98
CA VAL A 86 5.07 10.50 7.15
C VAL A 86 4.71 11.94 7.48
N SER A 87 4.73 12.30 8.76
CA SER A 87 4.56 13.69 9.17
C SER A 87 5.67 14.52 8.55
N ARG A 88 5.34 15.76 8.19
CA ARG A 88 6.33 16.77 7.76
C ARG A 88 7.37 17.03 8.84
N THR A 89 7.07 16.77 10.10
CA THR A 89 8.01 16.90 11.22
C THR A 89 8.96 15.70 11.33
N ASP A 90 8.57 14.54 10.78
CA ASP A 90 9.37 13.32 10.76
C ASP A 90 10.22 13.17 9.48
N ALA A 91 9.96 14.01 8.47
CA ALA A 91 10.74 14.07 7.25
C ALA A 91 12.10 14.76 7.51
N LYS A 92 13.12 13.97 7.85
CA LYS A 92 14.52 14.41 7.83
C LYS A 92 15.00 14.73 6.41
#